data_AF-A0A973MSW0-F1
#
_entry.id   AF-A0A973MSW0-F1
#
_cell.length_a   1.000
_cell.length_b   1.000
_cell.length_c   1.000
_cell.angle_alpha   90.00
_cell.angle_beta   90.00
_cell.angle_gamma   90.00
#
_symmetry.space_group_name_H-M   'P 1'
#
loop_
_entity.id
_entity.type
_entity.pdbx_description
1 polymer ?
#
loop_
_entity_poly.entity_id
_entity_poly.type
_entity_poly.pdbx_seq_one_letter_code
_entity_poly.pdbx_strand_id
1 'polypeptide(L)'
;MIEELLPDEVVAVEVHGDDGSEPAPLYPEEAEVVAQAVHKRRREFALVRACARRAMEKLGVPAQALLPGERGAPGWPPGLVGCMTHCDCSPT
;
A
#
# COMPACT_ATOMS: atom_id res chain seq x y z
N MET A 1 -6.01 13.98 -8.97
CA MET A 1 -5.62 12.75 -8.23
C MET A 1 -5.42 11.60 -9.21
N ILE A 2 -4.68 10.54 -8.89
CA ILE A 2 -4.38 9.49 -9.90
C ILE A 2 -5.63 8.77 -10.41
N GLU A 3 -6.69 8.72 -9.59
CA GLU A 3 -8.00 8.17 -9.95
C GLU A 3 -8.66 8.84 -11.16
N GLU A 4 -8.38 10.12 -11.42
CA GLU A 4 -8.97 10.87 -12.55
C GLU A 4 -8.38 10.45 -13.91
N LEU A 5 -7.30 9.68 -13.90
CA LEU A 5 -6.59 9.20 -15.09
C LEU A 5 -6.92 7.74 -15.44
N LEU A 6 -7.74 7.10 -14.62
CA LEU A 6 -7.99 5.67 -14.69
C LEU A 6 -9.43 5.38 -15.13
N PRO A 7 -9.65 4.29 -15.88
CA PRO A 7 -10.99 3.87 -16.25
C PRO A 7 -11.72 3.31 -15.02
N ASP A 8 -13.07 3.29 -15.06
CA ASP A 8 -13.93 2.96 -13.92
C ASP A 8 -13.69 1.54 -13.34
N GLU A 9 -13.11 0.64 -14.14
CA GLU A 9 -12.76 -0.71 -13.70
C GLU A 9 -11.51 -0.76 -12.80
N VAL A 10 -10.77 0.35 -12.68
CA VAL A 10 -9.55 0.43 -11.87
C VAL A 10 -9.80 1.21 -10.59
N VAL A 11 -9.47 0.60 -9.46
CA VAL A 11 -9.53 1.26 -8.16
C VAL A 11 -8.17 1.87 -7.82
N ALA A 12 -8.18 3.17 -7.53
CA ALA A 12 -7.07 3.85 -6.88
C ALA A 12 -7.40 4.22 -5.43
N VAL A 13 -6.37 4.17 -4.58
CA VAL A 13 -6.42 4.63 -3.18
C VAL A 13 -5.11 5.34 -2.88
N GLU A 14 -5.21 6.54 -2.34
CA GLU A 14 -4.08 7.36 -1.92
C GLU A 14 -4.27 7.86 -0.49
N VAL A 15 -3.16 8.15 0.17
CA VAL A 15 -3.08 8.68 1.55
C VAL A 15 -1.97 9.72 1.56
N HIS A 16 -2.23 10.86 2.21
CA HIS A 16 -1.27 11.95 2.29
C HIS A 16 -0.72 12.05 3.71
N GLY A 17 0.60 12.22 3.86
CA GLY A 17 1.26 12.10 5.17
C GLY A 17 0.84 13.10 6.25
N ASP A 18 0.07 14.13 5.90
CA ASP A 18 -0.48 15.18 6.77
C ASP A 18 -1.94 14.92 7.20
N ASP A 19 -2.59 13.88 6.68
CA ASP A 19 -3.99 13.61 7.00
C ASP A 19 -4.22 13.01 8.40
N GLY A 20 -3.16 12.89 9.21
CA GLY A 20 -3.21 12.31 10.56
C GLY A 20 -3.55 10.81 10.58
N SER A 21 -3.63 10.15 9.42
CA SER A 21 -3.94 8.73 9.34
C SER A 21 -2.75 7.91 9.81
N GLU A 22 -2.88 7.25 10.97
CA GLU A 22 -1.99 6.15 11.28
C GLU A 22 -2.30 4.95 10.38
N PRO A 23 -1.29 4.34 9.75
CA PRO A 23 -1.52 3.15 8.95
C PRO A 23 -2.07 2.04 9.84
N ALA A 24 -3.07 1.31 9.32
CA ALA A 24 -3.56 0.11 9.98
C ALA A 24 -2.39 -0.86 10.27
N PRO A 25 -2.44 -1.61 11.40
CA PRO A 25 -1.39 -2.53 11.77
C PRO A 25 -1.01 -3.45 10.60
N LEU A 26 0.29 -3.68 10.42
CA LEU A 26 0.80 -4.66 9.46
C LEU A 26 0.41 -6.07 9.91
N TYR A 27 0.21 -6.97 8.93
CA TYR A 27 0.16 -8.39 9.25
C TYR A 27 1.51 -8.85 9.83
N PRO A 28 1.55 -9.89 10.67
CA PRO A 28 2.80 -10.40 11.25
C PRO A 28 3.89 -10.66 10.21
N GLU A 29 3.50 -11.26 9.08
CA GLU A 29 4.40 -11.60 7.98
C GLU A 29 4.94 -10.35 7.26
N GLU A 30 4.15 -9.28 7.19
CA GLU A 30 4.57 -7.98 6.66
C GLU A 30 5.47 -7.22 7.64
N ALA A 31 5.23 -7.37 8.95
CA ALA A 31 6.01 -6.72 9.98
C ALA A 31 7.45 -7.27 10.04
N GLU A 32 7.64 -8.56 9.76
CA GLU A 32 8.96 -9.19 9.67
C GLU A 32 9.83 -8.59 8.56
N VAL A 33 9.22 -8.30 7.40
CA VAL A 33 9.91 -7.71 6.24
C VAL A 33 10.54 -6.36 6.59
N VAL A 34 9.90 -5.57 7.45
CA VAL A 34 10.35 -4.22 7.83
C VAL A 34 10.88 -4.14 9.25
N ALA A 35 11.13 -5.28 9.90
CA ALA A 35 11.57 -5.31 11.30
C ALA A 35 12.89 -4.55 11.53
N GLN A 36 13.82 -4.65 10.57
CA GLN A 36 15.13 -3.98 10.60
C GLN A 36 15.12 -2.60 9.92
N ALA A 37 13.99 -2.17 9.36
CA ALA A 37 13.90 -0.91 8.63
C ALA A 37 13.75 0.28 9.59
N VAL A 38 14.28 1.44 9.18
CA VAL A 38 14.11 2.70 9.92
C VAL A 38 12.64 3.10 10.01
N HIS A 39 12.30 3.90 11.03
CA HIS A 39 10.90 4.27 11.32
C HIS A 39 10.17 4.89 10.12
N LYS A 40 10.84 5.80 9.38
CA LYS A 40 10.29 6.40 8.16
C LYS A 40 9.87 5.33 7.15
N ARG A 41 10.75 4.37 6.86
CA ARG A 41 10.50 3.29 5.90
C ARG A 41 9.40 2.34 6.36
N ARG A 42 9.34 2.03 7.66
CA ARG A 42 8.26 1.22 8.25
C ARG A 42 6.90 1.89 8.07
N ARG A 43 6.83 3.20 8.31
CA ARG A 43 5.61 3.99 8.13
C ARG A 43 5.16 4.03 6.67
N GLU A 44 6.07 4.33 5.74
CA GLU A 44 5.77 4.30 4.30
C GLU A 44 5.26 2.93 3.84
N PHE A 45 5.94 1.87 4.25
CA PHE A 45 5.54 0.51 3.91
C PHE A 45 4.14 0.20 4.44
N ALA A 46 3.85 0.53 5.70
CA ALA A 46 2.55 0.30 6.30
C ALA A 46 1.42 1.12 5.64
N LEU A 47 1.67 2.37 5.28
CA LEU A 47 0.71 3.22 4.58
C LEU A 47 0.35 2.65 3.20
N VAL A 48 1.37 2.32 2.40
CA VAL A 48 1.18 1.76 1.07
C VAL A 48 0.44 0.41 1.13
N ARG A 49 0.73 -0.43 2.13
CA ARG A 49 0.01 -1.69 2.36
C ARG A 49 -1.44 -1.47 2.80
N ALA A 50 -1.70 -0.48 3.64
CA ALA A 50 -3.07 -0.10 4.00
C ALA A 50 -3.88 0.38 2.77
N CYS A 51 -3.28 1.19 1.89
CA CYS A 51 -3.92 1.61 0.64
C CYS A 51 -4.27 0.41 -0.25
N ALA A 52 -3.34 -0.53 -0.41
CA ALA A 52 -3.56 -1.73 -1.21
C ALA A 52 -4.72 -2.58 -0.67
N ARG A 53 -4.83 -2.73 0.65
CA ARG A 53 -5.94 -3.46 1.28
C ARG A 53 -7.29 -2.78 1.08
N ARG A 54 -7.34 -1.45 1.25
CA ARG A 54 -8.54 -0.67 0.91
C ARG A 54 -8.93 -0.82 -0.56
N ALA A 55 -7.94 -0.90 -1.47
CA ALA A 55 -8.19 -1.12 -2.88
C ALA A 55 -8.77 -2.53 -3.15
N MET A 56 -8.25 -3.57 -2.47
CA MET A 56 -8.81 -4.92 -2.53
C MET A 56 -10.28 -4.95 -2.09
N GLU A 57 -10.58 -4.32 -0.94
CA GLU A 57 -11.94 -4.26 -0.39
C GLU A 57 -12.91 -3.57 -1.37
N LYS A 58 -12.49 -2.46 -1.98
CA LYS A 58 -13.25 -1.74 -3.01
C LYS A 58 -13.47 -2.59 -4.28
N LEU A 59 -12.52 -3.45 -4.63
CA LEU A 59 -12.64 -4.42 -5.73
C LEU A 59 -13.47 -5.67 -5.34
N GLY A 60 -13.97 -5.75 -4.11
CA GLY A 60 -14.73 -6.90 -3.61
C GLY A 60 -13.88 -8.12 -3.26
N VAL A 61 -12.55 -7.95 -3.16
CA VAL A 61 -11.62 -9.02 -2.76
C VAL A 61 -11.24 -8.83 -1.28
N PRO A 62 -11.20 -9.90 -0.47
CA PRO A 62 -10.77 -9.77 0.93
C PRO A 62 -9.34 -9.25 1.03
N ALA A 63 -9.12 -8.34 1.98
CA ALA A 63 -7.80 -7.82 2.32
C ALA A 63 -6.85 -8.95 2.75
N GLN A 64 -5.64 -8.96 2.19
CA GLN A 64 -4.62 -9.99 2.41
C GLN A 64 -3.23 -9.36 2.60
N ALA A 65 -2.33 -10.11 3.22
CA ALA A 65 -0.92 -9.71 3.37
C ALA A 65 -0.22 -9.69 2.00
N LEU A 66 0.55 -8.62 1.73
CA LEU A 66 1.27 -8.42 0.47
C LEU A 66 2.77 -8.51 0.71
N LEU A 67 3.27 -9.73 0.75
CA LEU A 67 4.69 -10.00 0.93
C LEU A 67 5.48 -9.59 -0.31
N PRO A 68 6.70 -9.04 -0.18
CA PRO A 68 7.55 -8.77 -1.32
C PRO A 68 7.94 -10.07 -2.02
N GLY A 69 7.66 -10.15 -3.33
CA GLY A 69 8.13 -11.18 -4.25
C GLY A 69 9.47 -10.80 -4.89
N GLU A 70 9.66 -11.20 -6.15
CA GLU A 70 10.92 -11.00 -6.86
C GLU A 70 11.31 -9.51 -6.92
N ARG A 71 12.56 -9.20 -6.59
CA ARG A 71 13.12 -7.83 -6.59
C ARG A 71 12.34 -6.82 -5.72
N GLY A 72 11.57 -7.31 -4.74
CA GLY A 72 10.79 -6.45 -3.84
C GLY A 72 9.44 -6.01 -4.40
N ALA A 73 8.99 -6.56 -5.54
CA ALA A 73 7.66 -6.31 -6.07
C ALA A 73 6.58 -6.81 -5.08
N PRO A 74 5.44 -6.12 -4.90
CA PRO A 74 4.36 -6.63 -4.06
C PRO A 74 3.80 -7.94 -4.63
N GLY A 75 3.73 -8.98 -3.80
CA GLY A 75 3.14 -10.27 -4.12
C GLY A 75 1.63 -10.22 -4.09
N TRP A 76 1.03 -9.75 -5.18
CA TRP A 76 -0.43 -9.73 -5.32
C TRP A 76 -1.01 -11.15 -5.30
N PRO A 77 -2.16 -11.36 -4.65
CA PRO A 77 -2.84 -12.65 -4.67
C PRO A 77 -3.36 -12.95 -6.09
N PRO A 78 -3.65 -14.24 -6.39
CA PRO A 78 -4.17 -14.63 -7.70
C PRO A 78 -5.43 -13.84 -8.07
N GLY A 79 -5.48 -13.36 -9.32
CA GLY A 79 -6.61 -12.56 -9.83
C GLY A 79 -6.50 -11.05 -9.59
N LEU A 80 -5.45 -10.58 -8.90
CA LEU A 80 -5.15 -9.16 -8.71
C LEU A 80 -3.82 -8.80 -9.38
N VAL A 81 -3.80 -7.61 -9.98
CA VAL A 81 -2.59 -6.96 -10.49
C VAL A 81 -2.64 -5.50 -10.10
N GLY A 82 -1.48 -4.93 -9.76
CA GLY A 82 -1.43 -3.53 -9.39
C GLY A 82 0.00 -3.02 -9.25
N CYS A 83 0.08 -1.72 -9.02
CA CYS A 83 1.31 -1.03 -8.70
C CYS A 83 1.13 -0.24 -7.39
N MET A 84 2.25 0.13 -6.79
CA MET A 84 2.28 0.94 -5.59
C MET A 84 3.39 1.96 -5.73
N THR A 85 3.10 3.21 -5.38
CA THR A 85 4.07 4.29 -5.38
C THR A 85 3.94 5.10 -4.10
N HIS A 86 5.05 5.70 -3.68
CA HIS A 86 5.10 6.69 -2.59
C HIS A 86 6.10 7.76 -3.03
N CYS A 87 5.82 9.00 -2.67
CA CYS A 87 6.73 10.11 -2.85
C CYS A 87 6.80 10.90 -1.54
N ASP A 88 7.92 11.59 -1.33
CA ASP A 88 8.01 12.56 -0.25
C ASP A 88 7.14 13.76 -0.60
N CYS A 89 6.10 14.00 0.19
CA CYS A 89 5.38 15.27 0.22
C CYS A 89 6.26 16.27 1.00
N SER A 90 7.37 16.70 0.41
CA SER A 90 8.16 17.80 0.98
C SER A 90 7.47 19.12 0.61
N PRO A 91 7.06 19.95 1.58
CA PRO A 91 6.74 21.34 1.28
C PRO A 91 8.06 22.06 0.99
N THR A 92 8.21 22.60 -0.22
CA THR A 92 9.17 23.71 -0.44
C THR A 92 8.64 24.99 0.15
#